data_AF-A0AAU8PZJ0-F1
#
_entry.id   AF-A0AAU8PZJ0-F1
#
_cell.length_a   1.000
_cell.length_b   1.000
_cell.length_c   1.000
_cell.angle_alpha   90.00
_cell.angle_beta   90.00
_cell.angle_gamma   90.00
#
_symmetry.space_group_name_H-M   'P 1'
#
loop_
_entity.id
_entity.type
_entity.pdbx_description
1 polymer ?
#
loop_
_entity_poly.entity_id
_entity_poly.type
_entity_poly.pdbx_seq_one_letter_code
_entity_poly.pdbx_strand_id
1 'polypeptide(L)'
;MGILEVSKSEIKEYQKLKIISEMVLLKEHIKLFEQKYGCSFIEFERRIKQTAEDFESWDDYLEWKAYQRSFEGLKKKIGEIDRAQDIRIAE
;
A
#
# COMPACT_ATOMS: atom_id res chain seq x y z
N MET A 1 -29.82 28.03 -6.08
CA MET A 1 -28.94 27.09 -5.35
C MET A 1 -28.94 25.78 -6.12
N GLY A 2 -27.77 25.25 -6.49
CA GLY A 2 -27.66 23.96 -7.18
C GLY A 2 -27.87 22.81 -6.20
N ILE A 3 -28.52 21.74 -6.65
CA ILE A 3 -28.61 20.47 -5.92
C ILE A 3 -27.41 19.63 -6.37
N LEU A 4 -26.63 19.10 -5.42
CA LEU A 4 -25.57 18.14 -5.71
C LEU A 4 -26.12 16.74 -5.40
N GLU A 5 -26.34 15.94 -6.45
CA GLU A 5 -26.69 14.52 -6.33
C GLU A 5 -25.42 13.69 -6.27
N VAL A 6 -25.37 12.71 -5.36
CA VAL A 6 -24.24 11.80 -5.22
C VAL A 6 -24.75 10.40 -4.90
N SER A 7 -24.24 9.39 -5.59
CA SER A 7 -24.56 7.99 -5.34
C SER A 7 -23.57 7.32 -4.36
N LYS A 8 -24.04 6.27 -3.68
CA LYS A 8 -23.16 5.43 -2.83
C LYS A 8 -21.99 4.83 -3.63
N SER A 9 -22.23 4.44 -4.88
CA SER A 9 -21.21 3.89 -5.79
C SER A 9 -20.12 4.92 -6.09
N GLU A 10 -20.50 6.16 -6.44
CA GLU A 10 -19.53 7.22 -6.74
C GLU A 10 -18.64 7.53 -5.53
N ILE A 11 -19.20 7.58 -4.33
CA ILE A 11 -18.41 7.80 -3.11
C ILE A 11 -17.43 6.66 -2.87
N LYS A 12 -17.85 5.40 -3.04
CA LYS A 12 -16.96 4.24 -2.89
C LYS A 12 -15.83 4.27 -3.91
N GLU A 13 -16.14 4.54 -5.17
CA GLU A 13 -15.14 4.65 -6.23
C GLU A 13 -14.16 5.77 -5.96
N TYR A 14 -14.63 6.93 -5.53
CA TYR A 14 -13.78 8.05 -5.15
C TYR A 14 -12.84 7.70 -3.98
N GLN A 15 -13.33 7.04 -2.94
CA GLN A 15 -12.46 6.59 -1.83
C GLN A 15 -11.44 5.54 -2.30
N LYS A 16 -11.84 4.61 -3.16
CA LYS A 16 -10.90 3.63 -3.75
C LYS A 16 -9.83 4.32 -4.58
N LEU A 17 -10.18 5.31 -5.40
CA LEU A 17 -9.22 6.07 -6.21
C LEU A 17 -8.15 6.74 -5.34
N LYS A 18 -8.52 7.31 -4.19
CA LYS A 18 -7.55 7.86 -3.23
C LYS A 18 -6.56 6.79 -2.77
N ILE A 19 -7.07 5.65 -2.33
CA ILE A 19 -6.23 4.55 -1.86
C ILE A 19 -5.34 4.01 -2.99
N ILE A 20 -5.87 3.87 -4.21
CA ILE A 20 -5.10 3.42 -5.37
C ILE A 20 -3.96 4.39 -5.67
N SER A 21 -4.18 5.70 -5.56
CA SER A 21 -3.13 6.69 -5.78
C SER A 21 -1.97 6.52 -4.79
N GLU A 22 -2.27 6.26 -3.51
CA GLU A 22 -1.26 5.95 -2.49
C GLU A 22 -0.56 4.61 -2.77
N MET A 23 -1.31 3.60 -3.21
CA MET A 23 -0.76 2.28 -3.57
C MET A 23 0.22 2.35 -4.74
N VAL A 24 -0.02 3.22 -5.73
CA VAL A 24 0.91 3.41 -6.86
C VAL A 24 2.26 3.89 -6.37
N LEU A 25 2.30 4.90 -5.50
CA LEU A 25 3.53 5.43 -4.92
C LEU A 25 4.28 4.36 -4.11
N LEU A 26 3.58 3.63 -3.23
CA LEU A 26 4.19 2.54 -2.47
C LEU A 26 4.76 1.43 -3.36
N LYS A 27 4.07 1.12 -4.47
CA LYS A 27 4.53 0.12 -5.42
C LYS A 27 5.79 0.57 -6.17
N GLU A 28 5.95 1.87 -6.43
CA GLU A 28 7.18 2.42 -6.99
C GLU A 28 8.35 2.29 -6.01
N HIS A 29 8.15 2.63 -4.72
CA HIS A 29 9.18 2.42 -3.69
C HIS A 29 9.58 0.95 -3.56
N ILE A 30 8.61 0.03 -3.56
CA ILE A 30 8.88 -1.42 -3.55
C ILE A 30 9.73 -1.82 -4.77
N LYS A 31 9.40 -1.34 -5.97
CA LYS A 31 10.16 -1.63 -7.19
C LYS A 31 11.59 -1.10 -7.15
N LEU A 32 11.82 0.05 -6.52
CA LEU A 32 13.17 0.59 -6.39
C LEU A 32 14.07 -0.36 -5.57
N PHE A 33 13.53 -0.98 -4.52
CA PHE A 33 14.27 -2.01 -3.79
C PHE A 33 14.45 -3.31 -4.59
N GLU A 34 13.42 -3.76 -5.31
CA GLU A 34 13.53 -4.92 -6.21
C GLU A 34 14.63 -4.71 -7.25
N GLN A 35 14.77 -3.48 -7.76
CA GLN A 35 15.83 -3.10 -8.69
C GLN A 35 17.20 -2.98 -8.00
N LYS A 36 17.27 -2.35 -6.82
CA LYS A 36 18.52 -2.22 -6.02
C LYS A 36 19.12 -3.59 -5.72
N TYR A 37 18.30 -4.56 -5.32
CA TYR A 37 18.74 -5.87 -4.87
C TYR A 37 18.62 -6.99 -5.92
N GLY A 38 17.98 -6.72 -7.06
CA GLY A 38 17.77 -7.68 -8.15
C GLY A 38 16.98 -8.92 -7.74
N CYS A 39 16.12 -8.82 -6.73
CA CYS A 39 15.33 -9.94 -6.22
C CYS A 39 14.02 -9.46 -5.58
N SER A 40 13.12 -10.39 -5.28
CA SER A 40 11.89 -10.09 -4.54
C SER A 40 12.15 -9.86 -3.05
N PHE A 41 11.22 -9.21 -2.36
CA PHE A 41 11.31 -8.98 -0.91
C PHE A 41 11.52 -10.28 -0.11
N ILE A 42 10.87 -11.37 -0.50
CA ILE A 42 10.97 -12.67 0.19
C ILE A 42 12.38 -13.25 0.05
N GLU A 43 12.97 -13.14 -1.13
CA GLU A 43 14.34 -13.60 -1.37
C GLU A 43 15.35 -12.73 -0.63
N PHE A 44 15.14 -11.42 -0.63
CA PHE A 44 15.96 -10.48 0.13
C PHE A 44 15.90 -10.73 1.63
N GLU A 45 14.70 -10.92 2.20
CA GLU A 45 14.51 -11.24 3.61
C GLU A 45 15.25 -12.53 4.01
N ARG A 46 15.22 -13.55 3.14
CA ARG A 46 15.95 -14.80 3.38
C ARG A 46 17.46 -14.56 3.39
N ARG A 47 17.98 -13.75 2.45
CA ARG A 47 19.40 -13.42 2.35
C ARG A 47 19.89 -12.65 3.57
N ILE A 48 19.19 -11.61 3.98
CA ILE A 48 19.56 -10.77 5.13
C ILE A 48 19.68 -11.58 6.42
N LYS A 49 18.77 -12.53 6.65
CA LYS A 49 18.79 -13.41 7.83
C LYS A 49 19.96 -14.40 7.86
N GLN A 50 20.67 -14.59 6.74
CA GLN A 50 21.76 -15.59 6.60
C GLN A 50 23.13 -14.94 6.40
N THR A 51 23.20 -13.62 6.23
CA THR A 51 24.43 -12.89 5.95
C THR A 51 24.92 -12.17 7.21
N ALA A 52 26.21 -11.82 7.27
CA ALA A 52 26.72 -10.95 8.32
C ALA A 52 25.96 -9.61 8.34
N GLU A 53 25.80 -9.01 9.52
CA GLU A 53 25.06 -7.77 9.67
C GLU A 53 25.73 -6.63 8.89
N ASP A 54 24.99 -6.13 7.90
CA ASP A 54 25.30 -4.90 7.18
C ASP A 54 24.20 -3.88 7.49
N PHE A 55 24.57 -2.77 8.11
CA PHE A 55 23.60 -1.79 8.61
C PHE A 55 22.76 -1.19 7.48
N GLU A 56 23.37 -0.89 6.33
CA GLU A 56 22.64 -0.34 5.17
C GLU A 56 21.58 -1.32 4.68
N SER A 57 21.95 -2.60 4.52
CA SER A 57 21.03 -3.62 4.03
C SER A 57 19.92 -3.93 5.04
N TRP A 58 20.19 -3.80 6.34
CA TRP A 58 19.19 -3.94 7.41
C TRP A 58 18.20 -2.77 7.44
N ASP A 59 18.68 -1.54 7.28
CA ASP A 59 17.82 -0.34 7.19
C ASP A 59 16.89 -0.44 5.97
N ASP A 60 17.45 -0.78 4.81
CA ASP A 60 16.67 -1.03 3.59
C ASP A 60 15.64 -2.15 3.77
N TYR A 61 16.00 -3.23 4.48
CA TYR A 61 15.05 -4.31 4.79
C TYR A 61 13.89 -3.81 5.65
N LEU A 62 14.16 -3.01 6.68
CA LEU A 62 13.12 -2.47 7.56
C LEU A 62 12.19 -1.52 6.80
N GLU A 63 12.75 -0.64 5.96
CA GLU A 63 11.99 0.28 5.12
C GLU A 63 11.13 -0.48 4.11
N TRP A 64 11.72 -1.41 3.37
CA TRP A 64 11.00 -2.21 2.38
C TRP A 64 9.88 -3.04 3.03
N LYS A 65 10.14 -3.63 4.20
CA LYS A 65 9.13 -4.35 4.98
C LYS A 65 7.97 -3.46 5.42
N ALA A 66 8.26 -2.20 5.77
CA ALA A 66 7.22 -1.23 6.09
C ALA A 66 6.36 -0.93 4.86
N TYR A 67 6.95 -0.71 3.68
CA TYR A 67 6.20 -0.51 2.44
C TYR A 67 5.33 -1.71 2.07
N GLN A 68 5.83 -2.94 2.19
CA GLN A 68 5.05 -4.17 1.96
C GLN A 68 3.81 -4.22 2.88
N ARG A 69 4.00 -3.92 4.17
CA ARG A 69 2.90 -3.91 5.16
C ARG A 69 1.89 -2.81 4.86
N SER A 70 2.34 -1.61 4.53
CA SER A 70 1.47 -0.50 4.18
C SER A 70 0.65 -0.82 2.93
N PHE A 71 1.28 -1.37 1.90
CA PHE A 71 0.61 -1.76 0.66
C PHE A 71 -0.49 -2.82 0.91
N GLU A 72 -0.19 -3.85 1.70
CA GLU A 72 -1.18 -4.87 2.06
C GLU A 72 -2.31 -4.30 2.93
N GLY A 73 -2.01 -3.34 3.82
CA GLY A 73 -3.01 -2.60 4.58
C GLY A 73 -3.97 -1.81 3.69
N LEU A 74 -3.45 -1.10 2.68
CA LEU A 74 -4.27 -0.38 1.71
C LEU A 74 -5.15 -1.31 0.87
N LYS A 75 -4.61 -2.47 0.47
CA LYS A 75 -5.38 -3.51 -0.24
C LYS A 75 -6.55 -4.02 0.60
N LYS A 76 -6.35 -4.23 1.90
CA LYS A 76 -7.43 -4.61 2.84
C LYS A 76 -8.50 -3.52 2.94
N LYS A 77 -8.10 -2.24 3.04
CA LYS A 77 -9.04 -1.10 3.06
C LYS A 77 -9.91 -1.03 1.81
N ILE A 78 -9.37 -1.29 0.62
CA ILE A 78 -10.18 -1.40 -0.61
C ILE A 78 -11.24 -2.50 -0.46
N GLY A 79 -10.84 -3.68 0.02
CA GLY A 79 -11.77 -4.79 0.24
C GLY A 79 -12.82 -4.52 1.33
N GLU A 80 -12.55 -3.63 2.29
CA GLU A 80 -13.52 -3.14 3.27
C GLU A 80 -14.53 -2.19 2.62
N ILE A 81 -14.08 -1.26 1.76
CA ILE A 81 -14.94 -0.33 1.02
C ILE A 81 -15.90 -1.10 0.08
N ASP A 82 -15.39 -2.11 -0.62
CA ASP A 82 -16.23 -2.92 -1.51
C ASP A 82 -17.35 -3.64 -0.74
N ARG A 83 -17.05 -4.12 0.48
CA ARG A 83 -18.00 -4.81 1.36
C ARG A 83 -18.92 -3.89 2.16
N ALA A 84 -18.60 -2.61 2.29
CA ALA A 84 -19.40 -1.65 3.05
C ALA A 84 -20.81 -1.53 2.46
N GLN A 85 -21.87 -1.76 3.25
CA GLN A 85 -23.26 -1.67 2.76
C GLN A 85 -23.81 -0.24 2.88
N ASP A 86 -23.35 0.50 3.88
CA ASP A 86 -23.80 1.84 4.20
C ASP A 86 -22.64 2.83 4.30
N ILE A 87 -22.97 4.11 4.08
CA ILE A 87 -22.04 5.23 4.13
C ILE A 87 -22.54 6.17 5.20
N ARG A 88 -21.70 6.48 6.17
CA ARG A 88 -21.93 7.54 7.15
C ARG A 88 -21.28 8.82 6.64
N ILE A 89 -22.04 9.91 6.62
CA ILE A 89 -21.52 11.25 6.41
C ILE A 89 -21.09 11.76 7.78
N ALA A 90 -19.81 12.09 7.92
CA ALA A 90 -19.25 12.74 9.10
C ALA A 90 -19.12 14.24 8.84
N GLU A 91 -19.31 15.05 9.88
CA GLU A 91 -19.16 16.52 9.88
C GLU A 91 -17.70 16.96 9.92
#